data_AF-D3ICD9-F1
#
_entry.id   AF-D3ICD9-F1
#
_cell.length_a   1.000
_cell.length_b   1.000
_cell.length_c   1.000
_cell.angle_alpha   90.00
_cell.angle_beta   90.00
_cell.angle_gamma   90.00
#
_symmetry.space_group_name_H-M   'P 1'
#
loop_
_entity.id
_entity.type
_entity.pdbx_description
1 polymer ?
#
loop_
_entity_poly.entity_id
_entity_poly.type
_entity_poly.pdbx_seq_one_letter_code
_entity_poly.pdbx_strand_id
1 'polypeptide(L)'
;MFMNKNITITKILCCLFAIVALMACDKEPFDNGKTLKKEEKEAPKEINDNTLYELPVVFHVLSNSTTKQEYIPNDVDLRRLLFYVNELYAGGIYGPSVNIRVKFVTATEDEEGKKMTTQGVVYDKWDEKYPINCEDFMTNNSNKYTKYLWDPNKYINVFVYLFDDDDNEAEVLGISHMPYKTKENATLQGLEQVASGKMTKKNIAFPLSVSINAKYINTLSARYSSGLKEKTFRGYKEEDVVVTLAHELGHYLGLFHVFAEDSKNGVVDQCFDSDYCQDTPSYNKKQYERDLQELSKHLTYENVHEIFQRTDCSGKVYEATNIMDYAYCYSYAFTPNQQYRMRQVLYYSPLIPGPKKTTNTRSIAPDKVLDLPIRISKCPR
;
A
#
# COMPACT_ATOMS: atom_id res chain seq x y z
N MET A 1 -24.74 4.02 17.02
CA MET A 1 -25.74 2.98 16.66
C MET A 1 -25.39 2.34 15.30
N PHE A 2 -24.13 1.91 15.13
CA PHE A 2 -23.59 1.35 13.87
C PHE A 2 -23.43 -0.19 13.89
N MET A 3 -23.50 -0.83 15.07
CA MET A 3 -23.12 -2.24 15.26
C MET A 3 -24.08 -3.29 14.68
N ASN A 4 -25.35 -2.98 14.39
CA ASN A 4 -26.34 -4.01 14.00
C ASN A 4 -26.50 -4.22 12.48
N LYS A 5 -25.90 -3.37 11.63
CA LYS A 5 -26.18 -3.36 10.18
C LYS A 5 -25.12 -4.04 9.31
N ASN A 6 -23.83 -3.99 9.70
CA ASN A 6 -22.78 -4.78 9.05
C ASN A 6 -23.12 -6.28 9.06
N ILE A 7 -23.86 -6.73 10.07
CA ILE A 7 -24.28 -8.12 10.22
C ILE A 7 -25.08 -8.64 9.02
N THR A 8 -25.92 -7.84 8.34
CA THR A 8 -26.74 -8.31 7.21
C THR A 8 -25.92 -8.47 5.93
N ILE A 9 -25.05 -7.50 5.63
CA ILE A 9 -24.12 -7.55 4.49
C ILE A 9 -23.12 -8.68 4.71
N THR A 10 -22.49 -8.74 5.88
CA THR A 10 -21.57 -9.83 6.27
C THR A 10 -22.26 -11.19 6.25
N LYS A 11 -23.55 -11.31 6.64
CA LYS A 11 -24.29 -12.60 6.56
C LYS A 11 -24.57 -13.04 5.13
N ILE A 12 -24.89 -12.13 4.21
CA ILE A 12 -25.08 -12.46 2.79
C ILE A 12 -23.73 -12.85 2.16
N LEU A 13 -22.64 -12.15 2.52
CA LEU A 13 -21.27 -12.55 2.16
C LEU A 13 -20.86 -13.91 2.78
N CYS A 14 -21.28 -14.22 4.00
CA CYS A 14 -20.98 -15.49 4.68
C CYS A 14 -21.85 -16.68 4.21
N CYS A 15 -23.08 -16.48 3.73
CA CYS A 15 -23.94 -17.56 3.24
C CYS A 15 -23.50 -18.13 1.87
N LEU A 16 -22.48 -17.53 1.23
CA LEU A 16 -21.77 -18.08 0.08
C LEU A 16 -20.79 -19.22 0.42
N PHE A 17 -20.62 -19.55 1.70
CA PHE A 17 -19.78 -20.65 2.16
C PHE A 17 -20.60 -21.93 2.37
N ALA A 18 -20.91 -22.64 1.29
CA ALA A 18 -21.25 -24.05 1.36
C ALA A 18 -20.77 -24.78 0.10
N ILE A 19 -19.75 -25.62 0.31
CA ILE A 19 -19.38 -26.80 -0.49
C ILE A 19 -18.69 -26.49 -1.83
N VAL A 20 -17.36 -26.60 -1.86
CA VAL A 20 -16.63 -27.71 -2.52
C VAL A 20 -15.25 -27.84 -1.86
N ALA A 21 -15.07 -28.88 -1.04
CA ALA A 21 -13.76 -29.39 -0.68
C ALA A 21 -13.51 -30.63 -1.54
N LEU A 22 -12.75 -30.48 -2.62
CA LEU A 22 -12.13 -31.61 -3.31
C LEU A 22 -10.73 -31.22 -3.78
N MET A 23 -9.83 -32.17 -3.57
CA MET A 23 -8.38 -32.09 -3.62
C MET A 23 -7.84 -31.59 -4.97
N ALA A 24 -6.84 -30.72 -4.92
CA ALA A 24 -5.80 -30.64 -5.94
C ALA A 24 -4.46 -30.54 -5.21
N CYS A 25 -3.72 -31.65 -5.20
CA CYS A 25 -2.33 -31.70 -4.79
C CYS A 25 -1.52 -31.35 -6.04
N ASP A 26 -1.29 -30.06 -6.27
CA ASP A 26 -0.32 -29.62 -7.27
C ASP A 26 0.95 -29.19 -6.54
N LYS A 27 2.04 -29.87 -6.92
CA LYS A 27 3.38 -29.64 -6.39
C LYS A 27 3.80 -28.21 -6.71
N GLU A 28 4.18 -27.47 -5.68
CA GLU A 28 4.83 -26.18 -5.82
C GLU A 28 6.10 -26.30 -6.69
N PRO A 29 6.36 -25.35 -7.61
CA PRO A 29 7.65 -25.30 -8.27
C PRO A 29 8.70 -24.82 -7.26
N PHE A 30 9.41 -25.79 -6.70
CA PHE A 30 10.62 -25.61 -5.92
C PHE A 30 11.70 -25.01 -6.85
N ASP A 31 12.15 -23.80 -6.54
CA ASP A 31 13.28 -23.16 -7.22
C ASP A 31 14.58 -23.89 -6.82
N ASN A 32 14.97 -24.88 -7.62
CA ASN A 32 16.26 -25.53 -7.50
C ASN A 32 17.34 -24.55 -7.96
N GLY A 33 17.90 -23.84 -6.98
CA GLY A 33 19.00 -22.89 -7.10
C GLY A 33 20.12 -23.36 -8.03
N LYS A 34 19.97 -23.06 -9.31
CA LYS A 34 21.05 -23.09 -10.28
C LYS A 34 21.72 -21.73 -10.26
N THR A 35 22.99 -21.76 -9.90
CA THR A 35 23.90 -20.63 -9.82
C THR A 35 23.98 -19.95 -11.20
N LEU A 36 23.19 -18.90 -11.40
CA LEU A 36 23.39 -17.97 -12.50
C LEU A 36 24.63 -17.13 -12.18
N LYS A 37 25.52 -17.03 -13.17
CA LYS A 37 26.75 -16.23 -13.07
C LYS A 37 26.35 -14.79 -12.70
N LYS A 38 27.03 -14.25 -11.70
CA LYS A 38 26.88 -12.89 -11.19
C LYS A 38 27.35 -11.94 -12.30
N GLU A 39 26.44 -11.45 -13.13
CA GLU A 39 26.69 -10.25 -13.92
C GLU A 39 26.75 -9.08 -12.94
N GLU A 40 27.85 -8.32 -12.98
CA GLU A 40 27.93 -7.02 -12.32
C GLU A 40 26.74 -6.18 -12.78
N LYS A 41 25.95 -5.66 -11.84
CA LYS A 41 24.91 -4.67 -12.13
C LYS A 41 25.60 -3.38 -12.61
N GLU A 42 25.94 -3.33 -13.89
CA GLU A 42 26.15 -2.04 -14.56
C GLU A 42 24.84 -1.25 -14.44
N ALA A 43 24.92 -0.02 -13.96
CA ALA A 43 23.78 0.88 -13.91
C ALA A 43 23.16 1.00 -15.32
N PRO A 44 21.82 1.06 -15.46
CA PRO A 44 21.20 1.15 -16.77
C PRO A 44 21.76 2.32 -17.57
N LYS A 45 22.14 2.05 -18.82
CA LYS A 45 22.18 3.06 -19.89
C LYS A 45 20.79 3.68 -19.98
N GLU A 46 20.66 4.94 -19.54
CA GLU A 46 19.47 5.80 -19.53
C GLU A 46 18.14 5.18 -19.02
N ILE A 47 17.70 5.61 -17.83
CA ILE A 47 16.38 5.25 -17.26
C ILE A 47 15.27 5.83 -18.12
N ASN A 48 14.33 4.99 -18.54
CA ASN A 48 13.16 5.38 -19.32
C ASN A 48 11.87 4.74 -18.79
N ASP A 49 10.74 5.06 -19.42
CA ASP A 49 9.41 4.60 -18.99
C ASP A 49 9.20 3.09 -19.17
N ASN A 50 10.10 2.42 -19.89
CA ASN A 50 10.10 0.98 -20.01
C ASN A 50 10.91 0.25 -18.93
N THR A 51 11.69 0.97 -18.12
CA THR A 51 12.56 0.37 -17.11
C THR A 51 11.77 -0.28 -15.98
N LEU A 52 11.97 -1.57 -15.73
CA LEU A 52 11.46 -2.27 -14.55
C LEU A 52 12.22 -1.81 -13.31
N TYR A 53 11.52 -1.25 -12.32
CA TYR A 53 12.10 -0.91 -11.03
C TYR A 53 11.96 -2.09 -10.08
N GLU A 54 13.08 -2.65 -9.64
CA GLU A 54 13.10 -3.58 -8.51
C GLU A 54 13.32 -2.77 -7.23
N LEU A 55 12.29 -2.71 -6.37
CA LEU A 55 12.32 -1.93 -5.14
C LEU A 55 12.51 -2.87 -3.95
N PRO A 56 13.67 -2.83 -3.25
CA PRO A 56 13.90 -3.65 -2.07
C PRO A 56 12.94 -3.27 -0.94
N VAL A 57 12.25 -4.24 -0.37
CA VAL A 57 11.35 -4.09 0.77
C VAL A 57 11.93 -4.81 1.97
N VAL A 58 11.91 -4.14 3.12
CA VAL A 58 12.19 -4.72 4.43
C VAL A 58 10.96 -4.58 5.31
N PHE A 59 10.48 -5.71 5.83
CA PHE A 59 9.41 -5.77 6.81
C PHE A 59 10.02 -5.70 8.22
N HIS A 60 9.57 -4.74 9.01
CA HIS A 60 9.94 -4.58 10.41
C HIS A 60 8.78 -5.05 11.28
N VAL A 61 8.88 -6.27 11.82
CA VAL A 61 7.85 -6.84 12.69
C VAL A 61 8.12 -6.36 14.12
N LEU A 62 7.32 -5.41 14.61
CA LEU A 62 7.46 -4.90 15.97
C LEU A 62 6.60 -5.74 16.91
N SER A 63 7.21 -6.33 17.94
CA SER A 63 6.50 -7.14 18.92
C SER A 63 7.14 -7.07 20.30
N ASN A 64 6.37 -7.38 21.33
CA ASN A 64 6.85 -7.45 22.71
C ASN A 64 6.37 -8.75 23.39
N SER A 65 6.67 -8.90 24.68
CA SER A 65 6.31 -10.11 25.45
C SER A 65 4.79 -10.33 25.62
N THR A 66 3.95 -9.33 25.36
CA THR A 66 2.48 -9.46 25.43
C THR A 66 1.85 -9.74 24.06
N THR A 67 2.62 -9.66 22.98
CA THR A 67 2.12 -9.87 21.62
C THR A 67 1.80 -11.35 21.40
N LYS A 68 0.57 -11.65 20.97
CA LYS A 68 0.18 -13.03 20.64
C LYS A 68 0.84 -13.48 19.35
N GLN A 69 1.23 -14.76 19.29
CA GLN A 69 1.94 -15.36 18.15
C GLN A 69 1.18 -15.24 16.82
N GLU A 70 -0.15 -15.24 16.84
CA GLU A 70 -0.99 -15.10 15.64
C GLU A 70 -0.80 -13.77 14.89
N TYR A 71 -0.30 -12.73 15.59
CA TYR A 71 -0.02 -11.40 15.03
C TYR A 71 1.47 -11.20 14.71
N ILE A 72 2.30 -12.22 14.85
CA ILE A 72 3.73 -12.19 14.52
C ILE A 72 3.93 -13.03 13.26
N PRO A 73 3.86 -12.41 12.06
CA PRO A 73 4.01 -13.14 10.81
C PRO A 73 5.43 -13.68 10.64
N ASN A 74 5.54 -14.87 10.05
CA ASN A 74 6.84 -15.37 9.61
C ASN A 74 7.22 -14.76 8.25
N ASP A 75 8.47 -14.95 7.86
CA ASP A 75 9.04 -14.43 6.64
C ASP A 75 8.47 -15.07 5.37
N VAL A 76 8.07 -16.33 5.41
CA VAL A 76 7.40 -17.00 4.28
C VAL A 76 6.06 -16.32 3.98
N ASP A 77 5.28 -16.02 5.01
CA ASP A 77 3.98 -15.35 4.87
C ASP A 77 4.14 -13.93 4.30
N LEU A 78 5.09 -13.15 4.82
CA LEU A 78 5.37 -11.79 4.33
C LEU A 78 5.86 -11.79 2.87
N ARG A 79 6.72 -12.74 2.50
CA ARG A 79 7.15 -12.92 1.10
C ARG A 79 5.99 -13.27 0.18
N ARG A 80 5.07 -14.10 0.65
CA ARG A 80 3.86 -14.46 -0.08
C ARG A 80 2.93 -13.27 -0.27
N LEU A 81 2.75 -12.41 0.74
CA LEU A 81 2.01 -11.16 0.57
C LEU A 81 2.64 -10.28 -0.50
N LEU A 82 3.97 -10.13 -0.48
CA LEU A 82 4.69 -9.34 -1.47
C LEU A 82 4.56 -9.92 -2.89
N PHE A 83 4.52 -11.26 -3.02
CA PHE A 83 4.23 -11.92 -4.29
C PHE A 83 2.85 -11.50 -4.83
N TYR A 84 1.79 -11.53 -4.02
CA TYR A 84 0.45 -11.12 -4.48
C TYR A 84 0.34 -9.62 -4.76
N VAL A 85 1.03 -8.77 -3.98
CA VAL A 85 1.16 -7.34 -4.30
C VAL A 85 1.77 -7.14 -5.68
N ASN A 86 2.83 -7.88 -6.01
CA ASN A 86 3.44 -7.81 -7.34
C ASN A 86 2.49 -8.23 -8.46
N GLU A 87 1.54 -9.13 -8.20
CA GLU A 87 0.52 -9.47 -9.20
C GLU A 87 -0.45 -8.30 -9.46
N LEU A 88 -0.81 -7.54 -8.43
CA LEU A 88 -1.61 -6.31 -8.58
C LEU A 88 -0.86 -5.25 -9.40
N TYR A 89 0.42 -5.02 -9.09
CA TYR A 89 1.27 -4.03 -9.78
C TYR A 89 1.70 -4.45 -11.20
N ALA A 90 1.78 -5.75 -11.48
CA ALA A 90 2.01 -6.25 -12.83
C ALA A 90 0.83 -5.95 -13.77
N GLY A 91 -0.37 -5.78 -13.22
CA GLY A 91 -1.60 -5.52 -13.96
C GLY A 91 -2.03 -6.71 -14.82
N GLY A 92 -3.28 -6.69 -15.29
CA GLY A 92 -3.80 -7.70 -16.23
C GLY A 92 -4.09 -9.09 -15.64
N ILE A 93 -3.70 -9.38 -14.39
CA ILE A 93 -3.88 -10.71 -13.77
C ILE A 93 -5.31 -10.92 -13.28
N TYR A 94 -5.82 -9.98 -12.48
CA TYR A 94 -7.18 -10.04 -11.93
C TYR A 94 -8.20 -9.29 -12.80
N GLY A 95 -7.73 -8.56 -13.81
CA GLY A 95 -8.56 -7.76 -14.71
C GLY A 95 -7.77 -6.67 -15.44
N PRO A 96 -8.46 -5.86 -16.28
CA PRO A 96 -7.85 -4.71 -16.94
C PRO A 96 -7.21 -3.77 -15.92
N SER A 97 -5.89 -3.63 -16.02
CA SER A 97 -5.06 -2.80 -15.15
C SER A 97 -3.74 -2.58 -15.88
N VAL A 98 -3.16 -1.39 -15.77
CA VAL A 98 -1.86 -1.13 -16.39
C VAL A 98 -0.73 -1.76 -15.58
N ASN A 99 0.32 -2.20 -16.26
CA ASN A 99 1.53 -2.69 -15.62
C ASN A 99 2.37 -1.52 -15.11
N ILE A 100 2.55 -1.36 -13.80
CA ILE A 100 3.29 -0.23 -13.22
C ILE A 100 4.80 -0.25 -13.57
N ARG A 101 5.31 -1.41 -14.00
CA ARG A 101 6.75 -1.70 -14.18
C ARG A 101 7.55 -1.47 -12.90
N VAL A 102 6.95 -1.87 -11.79
CA VAL A 102 7.56 -1.98 -10.47
C VAL A 102 7.41 -3.42 -10.02
N LYS A 103 8.49 -3.95 -9.46
CA LYS A 103 8.51 -5.23 -8.76
C LYS A 103 9.10 -4.98 -7.38
N PHE A 104 8.32 -5.21 -6.35
CA PHE A 104 8.82 -5.21 -4.98
C PHE A 104 9.56 -6.51 -4.73
N VAL A 105 10.79 -6.42 -4.25
CA VAL A 105 11.65 -7.58 -3.98
C VAL A 105 12.07 -7.56 -2.52
N THR A 106 12.24 -8.72 -1.90
CA THR A 106 12.71 -8.78 -0.52
C THR A 106 14.15 -8.33 -0.43
N ALA A 107 14.46 -7.49 0.57
CA ALA A 107 15.84 -7.13 0.89
C ALA A 107 16.68 -8.40 1.15
N THR A 108 17.81 -8.54 0.46
CA THR A 108 18.71 -9.68 0.63
C THR A 108 19.94 -9.35 1.49
N GLU A 109 20.18 -8.07 1.70
CA GLU A 109 21.29 -7.50 2.46
C GLU A 109 20.74 -6.52 3.50
N ASP A 110 21.41 -6.38 4.64
CA ASP A 110 21.09 -5.41 5.68
C ASP A 110 21.60 -3.99 5.34
N GLU A 111 21.47 -3.04 6.27
CA GLU A 111 21.92 -1.66 6.03
C GLU A 111 23.44 -1.55 5.83
N GLU A 112 24.19 -2.47 6.46
CA GLU A 112 25.64 -2.60 6.37
C GLU A 112 26.10 -3.35 5.11
N GLY A 113 25.17 -3.92 4.33
CA GLY A 113 25.45 -4.66 3.10
C GLY A 113 25.81 -6.14 3.32
N LYS A 114 25.56 -6.67 4.52
CA LYS A 114 25.74 -8.09 4.82
C LYS A 114 24.48 -8.87 4.46
N LYS A 115 24.67 -10.08 3.92
CA LYS A 115 23.54 -10.97 3.57
C LYS A 115 22.68 -11.30 4.79
N MET A 116 21.37 -11.15 4.63
CA MET A 116 20.39 -11.53 5.64
C MET A 116 20.14 -13.04 5.64
N THR A 117 19.99 -13.63 6.82
CA THR A 117 19.52 -15.02 6.98
C THR A 117 18.04 -15.14 6.69
N THR A 118 17.26 -14.17 7.19
CA THR A 118 15.82 -14.04 6.96
C THR A 118 15.60 -12.90 5.98
N GLN A 119 15.59 -13.23 4.69
CA GLN A 119 15.51 -12.20 3.64
C GLN A 119 14.23 -11.36 3.76
N GLY A 120 14.42 -10.05 3.79
CA GLY A 120 13.35 -9.06 3.76
C GLY A 120 12.64 -8.85 5.08
N VAL A 121 13.07 -9.46 6.20
CA VAL A 121 12.38 -9.33 7.48
C VAL A 121 13.35 -9.10 8.63
N VAL A 122 13.00 -8.12 9.47
CA VAL A 122 13.63 -7.83 10.76
C VAL A 122 12.57 -7.98 11.85
N TYR A 123 12.92 -8.70 12.92
CA TYR A 123 12.06 -8.85 14.09
C TYR A 123 12.60 -7.95 15.21
N ASP A 124 11.92 -6.83 15.43
CA ASP A 124 12.33 -5.83 16.40
C ASP A 124 11.53 -5.95 17.68
N LYS A 125 12.26 -5.94 18.80
CA LYS A 125 11.64 -5.89 20.12
C LYS A 125 11.10 -4.49 20.39
N TRP A 126 9.82 -4.41 20.74
CA TRP A 126 9.15 -3.21 21.17
C TRP A 126 9.13 -3.12 22.69
N ASP A 127 9.73 -2.07 23.24
CA ASP A 127 9.90 -1.91 24.70
C ASP A 127 8.89 -0.92 25.33
N GLU A 128 7.88 -0.49 24.57
CA GLU A 128 6.87 0.49 25.02
C GLU A 128 5.46 -0.13 25.10
N LYS A 129 4.45 0.72 25.34
CA LYS A 129 3.03 0.32 25.30
C LYS A 129 2.72 -0.39 23.97
N TYR A 130 1.97 -1.49 24.07
CA TYR A 130 1.49 -2.27 22.93
C TYR A 130 0.02 -2.64 23.18
N PRO A 131 -0.91 -2.53 22.21
CA PRO A 131 -0.73 -2.10 20.81
C PRO A 131 -0.16 -0.68 20.64
N ILE A 132 0.28 -0.34 19.43
CA ILE A 132 0.99 0.92 19.13
C ILE A 132 0.05 1.86 18.38
N ASN A 133 -0.11 3.11 18.86
CA ASN A 133 -0.82 4.13 18.08
C ASN A 133 -0.02 4.42 16.80
N CYS A 134 -0.60 4.10 15.64
CA CYS A 134 0.12 4.12 14.38
C CYS A 134 0.43 5.55 13.90
N GLU A 135 -0.43 6.52 14.20
CA GLU A 135 -0.20 7.93 13.85
C GLU A 135 0.91 8.54 14.70
N ASP A 136 0.88 8.30 16.02
CA ASP A 136 1.93 8.74 16.92
C ASP A 136 3.28 8.14 16.52
N PHE A 137 3.31 6.86 16.11
CA PHE A 137 4.51 6.22 15.61
C PHE A 137 5.04 6.92 14.34
N MET A 138 4.17 7.12 13.35
CA MET A 138 4.54 7.64 12.04
C MET A 138 4.87 9.14 12.06
N THR A 139 4.21 9.92 12.92
CA THR A 139 4.38 11.37 13.01
C THR A 139 5.40 11.83 14.07
N ASN A 140 5.96 10.90 14.85
CA ASN A 140 6.99 11.24 15.84
C ASN A 140 8.27 11.77 15.17
N ASN A 141 8.43 13.08 15.21
CA ASN A 141 9.57 13.80 14.62
C ASN A 141 10.72 14.08 15.61
N SER A 142 10.87 13.24 16.65
CA SER A 142 11.88 13.45 17.72
C SER A 142 13.14 12.60 17.57
N ASN A 143 13.35 11.98 16.40
CA ASN A 143 14.32 10.92 16.12
C ASN A 143 14.09 9.58 16.85
N LYS A 144 13.13 9.52 17.78
CA LYS A 144 12.92 8.36 18.68
C LYS A 144 12.82 7.01 17.95
N TYR A 145 12.07 6.95 16.85
CA TYR A 145 11.81 5.70 16.12
C TYR A 145 12.70 5.51 14.88
N THR A 146 13.58 6.47 14.56
CA THR A 146 14.51 6.36 13.41
C THR A 146 15.53 5.24 13.56
N LYS A 147 15.73 4.72 14.78
CA LYS A 147 16.58 3.54 15.04
C LYS A 147 16.11 2.28 14.31
N TYR A 148 14.82 2.17 13.98
CA TYR A 148 14.27 1.04 13.21
C TYR A 148 14.25 1.31 11.70
N LEU A 149 14.34 2.57 11.29
CA LEU A 149 14.24 2.97 9.88
C LEU A 149 15.49 2.52 9.13
N TRP A 150 15.37 1.71 8.08
CA TRP A 150 16.47 1.49 7.14
C TRP A 150 16.54 2.61 6.10
N ASP A 151 17.74 2.87 5.53
CA ASP A 151 17.94 3.96 4.57
C ASP A 151 16.88 3.97 3.44
N PRO A 152 15.99 4.98 3.38
CA PRO A 152 14.90 5.03 2.40
C PRO A 152 15.36 5.18 0.95
N ASN A 153 16.63 5.55 0.72
CA ASN A 153 17.19 5.53 -0.64
C ASN A 153 17.58 4.12 -1.11
N LYS A 154 17.56 3.12 -0.21
CA LYS A 154 17.92 1.73 -0.51
C LYS A 154 16.74 0.78 -0.31
N TYR A 155 15.90 1.02 0.68
CA TYR A 155 14.82 0.12 1.07
C TYR A 155 13.49 0.87 1.27
N ILE A 156 12.39 0.24 0.88
CA ILE A 156 11.06 0.59 1.36
C ILE A 156 10.87 -0.09 2.71
N ASN A 157 10.60 0.70 3.74
CA ASN A 157 10.36 0.22 5.09
C ASN A 157 8.87 -0.06 5.26
N VAL A 158 8.52 -1.30 5.63
CA VAL A 158 7.14 -1.71 5.93
C VAL A 158 7.08 -2.21 7.37
N PHE A 159 6.50 -1.45 8.27
CA PHE A 159 6.31 -1.85 9.66
C PHE A 159 5.04 -2.69 9.82
N VAL A 160 5.11 -3.76 10.60
CA VAL A 160 3.99 -4.66 10.87
C VAL A 160 3.84 -4.83 12.38
N TYR A 161 2.72 -4.36 12.92
CA TYR A 161 2.41 -4.40 14.36
C TYR A 161 0.91 -4.19 14.60
N LEU A 162 0.42 -4.52 15.80
CA LEU A 162 -0.97 -4.22 16.18
C LEU A 162 -1.16 -2.74 16.41
N PHE A 163 -2.17 -2.16 15.76
CA PHE A 163 -2.52 -0.76 15.96
C PHE A 163 -3.36 -0.60 17.23
N ASP A 164 -3.11 0.49 17.96
CA ASP A 164 -3.96 0.96 19.07
C ASP A 164 -5.01 1.89 18.47
N ASP A 165 -6.10 1.29 17.96
CA ASP A 165 -7.24 2.04 17.40
C ASP A 165 -8.07 2.65 18.55
N ASP A 166 -8.53 3.90 18.38
CA ASP A 166 -9.52 4.49 19.28
C ASP A 166 -10.90 3.86 19.01
N ASP A 167 -11.59 3.39 20.05
CA ASP A 167 -12.93 2.77 19.93
C ASP A 167 -13.98 3.69 19.26
N ASN A 168 -13.72 4.99 19.16
CA ASN A 168 -14.60 5.98 18.54
C ASN A 168 -14.29 6.28 17.07
N GLU A 169 -13.19 5.77 16.53
CA GLU A 169 -12.78 5.98 15.14
C GLU A 169 -12.94 4.69 14.30
N ALA A 170 -12.93 4.84 12.98
CA ALA A 170 -12.86 3.70 12.09
C ALA A 170 -11.50 3.03 12.25
N GLU A 171 -11.49 1.71 12.32
CA GLU A 171 -10.28 0.93 12.49
C GLU A 171 -9.32 1.12 11.32
N VAL A 172 -8.03 1.31 11.59
CA VAL A 172 -7.04 1.55 10.54
C VAL A 172 -6.40 0.23 10.11
N LEU A 173 -6.50 -0.08 8.82
CA LEU A 173 -5.89 -1.27 8.22
C LEU A 173 -4.41 -1.04 7.87
N GLY A 174 -4.10 0.16 7.40
CA GLY A 174 -2.78 0.58 6.96
C GLY A 174 -2.62 2.09 6.99
N ILE A 175 -1.37 2.54 7.02
CA ILE A 175 -1.01 3.95 6.98
C ILE A 175 0.33 4.11 6.27
N SER A 176 0.47 5.15 5.46
CA SER A 176 1.66 5.37 4.65
C SER A 176 2.08 6.84 4.66
N HIS A 177 3.39 7.07 4.62
CA HIS A 177 3.92 8.39 4.31
C HIS A 177 3.79 8.68 2.82
N MET A 178 3.36 9.91 2.51
CA MET A 178 3.41 10.41 1.14
C MET A 178 4.83 10.85 0.78
N PRO A 179 5.30 10.61 -0.47
CA PRO A 179 6.61 11.03 -0.91
C PRO A 179 6.69 12.55 -1.10
N TYR A 180 7.93 13.05 -1.20
CA TYR A 180 8.20 14.45 -1.47
C TYR A 180 8.32 14.75 -2.96
N LYS A 181 8.11 16.01 -3.32
CA LYS A 181 8.56 16.57 -4.60
C LYS A 181 9.66 17.60 -4.38
N THR A 182 10.52 17.76 -5.37
CA THR A 182 11.43 18.92 -5.41
C THR A 182 10.75 20.10 -6.08
N LYS A 183 11.27 21.31 -5.87
CA LYS A 183 10.72 22.55 -6.45
C LYS A 183 10.65 22.50 -7.98
N GLU A 184 11.58 21.81 -8.61
CA GLU A 184 11.70 21.72 -10.07
C GLU A 184 10.67 20.75 -10.68
N ASN A 185 10.06 19.87 -9.88
CA ASN A 185 9.10 18.90 -10.37
C ASN A 185 7.65 19.38 -10.19
N ALA A 186 7.12 20.03 -11.23
CA ALA A 186 5.74 20.49 -11.28
C ALA A 186 4.71 19.37 -11.54
N THR A 187 5.14 18.17 -11.94
CA THR A 187 4.23 17.06 -12.32
C THR A 187 3.61 16.36 -11.12
N LEU A 188 4.26 16.44 -9.95
CA LEU A 188 3.81 15.81 -8.71
C LEU A 188 2.94 16.76 -7.87
N GLN A 189 1.81 17.18 -8.44
CA GLN A 189 0.84 18.01 -7.73
C GLN A 189 0.32 17.31 -6.46
N GLY A 190 -0.07 18.10 -5.46
CA GLY A 190 -0.49 17.60 -4.15
C GLY A 190 0.64 17.20 -3.20
N LEU A 191 1.81 16.76 -3.67
CA LEU A 191 2.89 16.34 -2.77
C LEU A 191 3.61 17.52 -2.08
N GLU A 192 4.08 17.27 -0.86
CA GLU A 192 4.87 18.22 -0.06
C GLU A 192 6.19 18.54 -0.74
N GLN A 193 6.53 19.83 -0.78
CA GLN A 193 7.75 20.31 -1.43
C GLN A 193 8.91 20.38 -0.45
N VAL A 194 10.05 19.83 -0.84
CA VAL A 194 11.32 19.93 -0.10
C VAL A 194 12.34 20.77 -0.88
N ALA A 195 13.23 21.44 -0.15
CA ALA A 195 14.24 22.32 -0.73
C ALA A 195 15.39 21.57 -1.43
N SER A 196 15.69 20.33 -1.00
CA SER A 196 16.78 19.52 -1.56
C SER A 196 16.25 18.22 -2.15
N GLY A 197 16.61 17.94 -3.41
CA GLY A 197 16.42 16.64 -4.04
C GLY A 197 17.46 15.58 -3.64
N LYS A 198 18.46 15.95 -2.84
CA LYS A 198 19.47 15.03 -2.29
C LYS A 198 19.34 14.99 -0.77
N MET A 199 18.84 13.88 -0.27
CA MET A 199 18.66 13.59 1.15
C MET A 199 19.06 12.15 1.44
N THR A 200 19.49 11.90 2.67
CA THR A 200 19.87 10.59 3.19
C THR A 200 19.09 10.30 4.46
N LYS A 201 19.16 9.06 4.95
CA LYS A 201 18.62 8.65 6.27
C LYS A 201 18.94 9.65 7.40
N LYS A 202 20.15 10.21 7.43
CA LYS A 202 20.60 11.18 8.47
C LYS A 202 19.78 12.48 8.50
N ASN A 203 19.06 12.78 7.43
CA ASN A 203 18.24 13.98 7.32
C ASN A 203 16.83 13.81 7.90
N ILE A 204 16.43 12.60 8.29
CA ILE A 204 15.05 12.25 8.65
C ILE A 204 14.95 12.03 10.16
N ALA A 205 13.90 12.59 10.78
CA ALA A 205 13.66 12.47 12.23
C ALA A 205 12.43 11.66 12.65
N PHE A 206 11.79 11.00 11.68
CA PHE A 206 10.61 10.14 11.84
C PHE A 206 10.77 8.86 11.00
N PRO A 207 10.03 7.78 11.27
CA PRO A 207 10.19 6.51 10.55
C PRO A 207 9.48 6.55 9.18
N LEU A 208 10.06 7.23 8.19
CA LEU A 208 9.52 7.32 6.82
C LEU A 208 9.28 5.92 6.21
N SER A 209 8.01 5.51 6.13
CA SER A 209 7.63 4.13 5.89
C SER A 209 6.16 3.95 5.48
N VAL A 210 5.79 2.68 5.29
CA VAL A 210 4.43 2.13 5.33
C VAL A 210 4.27 1.37 6.65
N SER A 211 3.09 1.41 7.29
CA SER A 211 2.72 0.52 8.40
C SER A 211 1.45 -0.26 8.07
N ILE A 212 1.42 -1.54 8.45
CA ILE A 212 0.28 -2.45 8.26
C ILE A 212 -0.17 -3.00 9.61
N ASN A 213 -1.48 -2.98 9.85
CA ASN A 213 -2.06 -3.50 11.08
C ASN A 213 -1.96 -5.04 11.10
N ALA A 214 -1.15 -5.57 12.02
CA ALA A 214 -0.90 -7.00 12.14
C ALA A 214 -2.16 -7.81 12.46
N LYS A 215 -3.24 -7.16 12.94
CA LYS A 215 -4.54 -7.80 13.17
C LYS A 215 -5.09 -8.48 11.92
N TYR A 216 -4.79 -7.93 10.75
CA TYR A 216 -5.30 -8.39 9.46
C TYR A 216 -4.28 -9.17 8.64
N ILE A 217 -3.10 -9.47 9.19
CA ILE A 217 -1.97 -10.03 8.43
C ILE A 217 -2.26 -11.38 7.76
N ASN A 218 -3.28 -12.11 8.25
CA ASN A 218 -3.71 -13.40 7.72
C ASN A 218 -5.05 -13.32 6.94
N THR A 219 -5.58 -12.12 6.72
CA THR A 219 -6.85 -11.89 6.06
C THR A 219 -6.65 -11.65 4.58
N LEU A 220 -6.87 -12.68 3.77
CA LEU A 220 -6.76 -12.61 2.30
C LEU A 220 -8.10 -12.91 1.63
N SER A 221 -8.40 -12.21 0.54
CA SER A 221 -9.50 -12.58 -0.36
C SER A 221 -9.22 -13.90 -1.08
N ALA A 222 -10.27 -14.62 -1.47
CA ALA A 222 -10.14 -15.93 -2.12
C ALA A 222 -9.45 -15.89 -3.50
N ARG A 223 -9.34 -14.71 -4.13
CA ARG A 223 -8.75 -14.55 -5.46
C ARG A 223 -7.30 -15.05 -5.58
N TYR A 224 -6.54 -15.00 -4.48
CA TYR A 224 -5.12 -15.40 -4.47
C TYR A 224 -4.92 -16.92 -4.41
N SER A 225 -5.88 -17.65 -3.83
CA SER A 225 -5.85 -19.11 -3.71
C SER A 225 -6.74 -19.81 -4.73
N SER A 226 -7.65 -19.09 -5.40
CA SER A 226 -8.49 -19.64 -6.44
C SER A 226 -7.69 -19.90 -7.73
N GLY A 227 -7.85 -21.08 -8.33
CA GLY A 227 -7.25 -21.40 -9.63
C GLY A 227 -7.77 -20.54 -10.79
N LEU A 228 -8.86 -19.79 -10.58
CA LEU A 228 -9.51 -18.97 -11.60
C LEU A 228 -9.08 -17.50 -11.59
N LYS A 229 -8.33 -17.04 -10.55
CA LYS A 229 -7.91 -15.63 -10.34
C LYS A 229 -9.01 -14.62 -10.72
N GLU A 230 -10.24 -14.94 -10.35
CA GLU A 230 -11.43 -14.33 -10.93
C GLU A 230 -11.78 -12.99 -10.26
N LYS A 231 -12.47 -12.14 -11.04
CA LYS A 231 -13.11 -10.88 -10.61
C LYS A 231 -14.35 -11.07 -9.74
N THR A 232 -14.63 -12.28 -9.29
CA THR A 232 -15.89 -12.51 -8.58
C THR A 232 -15.81 -11.91 -7.18
N PHE A 233 -16.91 -11.29 -6.73
CA PHE A 233 -17.07 -10.86 -5.34
C PHE A 233 -17.00 -12.03 -4.34
N ARG A 234 -17.04 -13.28 -4.82
CA ARG A 234 -16.96 -14.49 -4.01
C ARG A 234 -15.62 -14.54 -3.28
N GLY A 235 -15.69 -14.49 -1.95
CA GLY A 235 -14.51 -14.48 -1.09
C GLY A 235 -13.77 -13.14 -1.03
N TYR A 236 -14.43 -12.03 -1.42
CA TYR A 236 -13.98 -10.67 -1.12
C TYR A 236 -13.91 -10.47 0.40
N LYS A 237 -12.86 -9.79 0.86
CA LYS A 237 -12.72 -9.33 2.23
C LYS A 237 -12.33 -7.86 2.20
N GLU A 238 -13.03 -7.04 2.99
CA GLU A 238 -12.75 -5.61 3.11
C GLU A 238 -11.36 -5.39 3.72
N GLU A 239 -10.94 -6.29 4.61
CA GLU A 239 -9.68 -6.22 5.34
C GLU A 239 -8.58 -7.06 4.67
N ASP A 240 -8.64 -7.21 3.35
CA ASP A 240 -7.66 -7.95 2.56
C ASP A 240 -6.27 -7.30 2.64
N VAL A 241 -5.36 -7.90 3.41
CA VAL A 241 -4.04 -7.32 3.67
C VAL A 241 -3.18 -7.16 2.43
N VAL A 242 -3.41 -7.95 1.37
CA VAL A 242 -2.69 -7.77 0.10
C VAL A 242 -3.13 -6.46 -0.56
N VAL A 243 -4.43 -6.18 -0.55
CA VAL A 243 -4.98 -4.92 -1.08
C VAL A 243 -4.53 -3.76 -0.21
N THR A 244 -4.60 -3.88 1.13
CA THR A 244 -4.11 -2.84 2.05
C THR A 244 -2.63 -2.53 1.79
N LEU A 245 -1.76 -3.54 1.72
CA LEU A 245 -0.34 -3.31 1.46
C LEU A 245 -0.10 -2.68 0.07
N ALA A 246 -0.82 -3.13 -0.96
CA ALA A 246 -0.73 -2.52 -2.29
C ALA A 246 -1.22 -1.07 -2.31
N HIS A 247 -2.28 -0.76 -1.57
CA HIS A 247 -2.83 0.58 -1.39
C HIS A 247 -1.81 1.50 -0.71
N GLU A 248 -1.25 1.07 0.42
CA GLU A 248 -0.27 1.87 1.16
C GLU A 248 1.05 2.08 0.39
N LEU A 249 1.48 1.08 -0.39
CA LEU A 249 2.60 1.24 -1.32
C LEU A 249 2.24 2.19 -2.48
N GLY A 250 0.96 2.27 -2.85
CA GLY A 250 0.45 3.26 -3.80
C GLY A 250 0.64 4.68 -3.28
N HIS A 251 0.29 4.92 -2.02
CA HIS A 251 0.57 6.20 -1.32
C HIS A 251 2.07 6.49 -1.21
N TYR A 252 2.87 5.48 -0.84
CA TYR A 252 4.33 5.63 -0.75
C TYR A 252 4.96 6.01 -2.10
N LEU A 253 4.32 5.60 -3.21
CA LEU A 253 4.67 5.97 -4.58
C LEU A 253 3.87 7.17 -5.11
N GLY A 254 3.16 7.89 -4.25
CA GLY A 254 2.60 9.21 -4.50
C GLY A 254 1.16 9.25 -4.98
N LEU A 255 0.43 8.14 -5.00
CA LEU A 255 -0.99 8.13 -5.32
C LEU A 255 -1.85 8.65 -4.17
N PHE A 256 -2.98 9.25 -4.53
CA PHE A 256 -4.03 9.72 -3.63
C PHE A 256 -5.30 8.89 -3.82
N HIS A 257 -6.30 9.13 -2.98
CA HIS A 257 -7.59 8.44 -3.12
C HIS A 257 -8.36 8.89 -4.35
N VAL A 258 -9.02 7.95 -5.01
CA VAL A 258 -9.84 8.24 -6.20
C VAL A 258 -11.14 8.99 -5.89
N PHE A 259 -11.52 9.16 -4.63
CA PHE A 259 -12.68 9.97 -4.23
C PHE A 259 -12.27 11.38 -3.82
N ALA A 260 -13.24 12.29 -3.81
CA ALA A 260 -13.00 13.66 -3.37
C ALA A 260 -12.57 13.73 -1.90
N GLU A 261 -11.37 14.26 -1.68
CA GLU A 261 -10.80 14.52 -0.37
C GLU A 261 -10.26 15.96 -0.23
N ASP A 262 -10.16 16.44 1.00
CA ASP A 262 -9.52 17.71 1.30
C ASP A 262 -7.98 17.60 1.31
N SER A 263 -7.29 18.73 1.50
CA SER A 263 -5.82 18.77 1.51
C SER A 263 -5.16 18.00 2.67
N LYS A 264 -5.95 17.54 3.65
CA LYS A 264 -5.52 16.72 4.79
C LYS A 264 -5.97 15.27 4.65
N ASN A 265 -6.35 14.83 3.45
CA ASN A 265 -6.85 13.49 3.13
C ASN A 265 -8.19 13.16 3.83
N GLY A 266 -8.98 14.18 4.18
CA GLY A 266 -10.30 14.01 4.78
C GLY A 266 -11.39 13.83 3.71
N VAL A 267 -12.25 12.82 3.86
CA VAL A 267 -13.38 12.60 2.95
C VAL A 267 -14.37 13.78 3.00
N VAL A 268 -14.64 14.41 1.87
CA VAL A 268 -15.57 15.55 1.75
C VAL A 268 -16.87 15.18 1.05
N ASP A 269 -17.95 15.90 1.36
CA ASP A 269 -19.26 15.70 0.73
C ASP A 269 -19.38 16.54 -0.54
N GLN A 270 -18.47 16.32 -1.47
CA GLN A 270 -18.35 17.04 -2.74
C GLN A 270 -17.88 16.08 -3.83
N CYS A 271 -17.87 16.54 -5.08
CA CYS A 271 -17.35 15.78 -6.20
C CYS A 271 -16.37 16.63 -7.01
N PHE A 272 -15.09 16.32 -6.91
CA PHE A 272 -14.02 16.90 -7.70
C PHE A 272 -12.82 15.94 -7.74
N ASP A 273 -11.91 16.16 -8.69
CA ASP A 273 -10.63 15.46 -8.74
C ASP A 273 -9.65 16.05 -7.72
N SER A 274 -9.30 15.24 -6.73
CA SER A 274 -8.26 15.50 -5.72
C SER A 274 -7.05 14.59 -5.84
N ASP A 275 -7.07 13.63 -6.78
CA ASP A 275 -6.05 12.58 -6.88
C ASP A 275 -4.97 12.88 -7.93
N TYR A 276 -5.24 13.90 -8.76
CA TYR A 276 -4.37 14.42 -9.81
C TYR A 276 -4.09 13.40 -10.92
N CYS A 277 -5.00 12.45 -11.13
CA CYS A 277 -4.96 11.44 -12.18
C CYS A 277 -6.25 11.54 -13.01
N GLN A 278 -6.24 12.34 -14.08
CA GLN A 278 -7.44 12.66 -14.88
C GLN A 278 -8.23 11.47 -15.49
N ASP A 279 -7.67 10.26 -15.48
CA ASP A 279 -8.31 9.05 -15.99
C ASP A 279 -8.91 8.18 -14.88
N THR A 280 -8.83 8.62 -13.61
CA THR A 280 -9.59 8.05 -12.50
C THR A 280 -10.95 8.78 -12.42
N PRO A 281 -12.06 8.04 -12.45
CA PRO A 281 -13.38 8.64 -12.33
C PRO A 281 -13.65 9.06 -10.87
N SER A 282 -13.38 10.33 -10.54
CA SER A 282 -13.61 10.85 -9.19
C SER A 282 -15.09 10.83 -8.81
N TYR A 283 -15.38 10.59 -7.53
CA TYR A 283 -16.75 10.51 -7.01
C TYR A 283 -16.87 11.05 -5.58
N ASN A 284 -18.11 11.31 -5.15
CA ASN A 284 -18.44 11.70 -3.77
C ASN A 284 -18.64 10.45 -2.91
N LYS A 285 -17.65 10.11 -2.07
CA LYS A 285 -17.71 8.94 -1.18
C LYS A 285 -18.81 9.04 -0.12
N LYS A 286 -19.09 10.22 0.43
CA LYS A 286 -20.18 10.41 1.41
C LYS A 286 -21.55 10.18 0.78
N GLN A 287 -21.73 10.59 -0.48
CA GLN A 287 -22.95 10.28 -1.22
C GLN A 287 -23.07 8.76 -1.45
N TYR A 288 -22.00 8.12 -1.92
CA TYR A 288 -21.98 6.66 -2.08
C TYR A 288 -22.34 5.93 -0.77
N GLU A 289 -21.79 6.34 0.38
CA GLU A 289 -22.10 5.73 1.67
C GLU A 289 -23.58 5.87 2.05
N ARG A 290 -24.22 7.01 1.74
CA ARG A 290 -25.67 7.20 1.93
C ARG A 290 -26.47 6.29 1.01
N ASP A 291 -26.09 6.20 -0.26
CA ASP A 291 -26.77 5.36 -1.24
C ASP A 291 -26.64 3.87 -0.87
N LEU A 292 -25.46 3.46 -0.41
CA LEU A 292 -25.21 2.13 0.10
C LEU A 292 -26.07 1.81 1.34
N GLN A 293 -26.27 2.77 2.23
CA GLN A 293 -27.16 2.58 3.39
C GLN A 293 -28.61 2.33 2.95
N GLU A 294 -29.09 2.98 1.89
CA GLU A 294 -30.42 2.71 1.33
C GLU A 294 -30.46 1.35 0.61
N LEU A 295 -29.47 1.05 -0.23
CA LEU A 295 -29.30 -0.23 -0.92
C LEU A 295 -29.30 -1.41 0.06
N SER A 296 -28.59 -1.27 1.19
CA SER A 296 -28.48 -2.31 2.21
C SER A 296 -29.82 -2.77 2.80
N LYS A 297 -30.87 -1.93 2.75
CA LYS A 297 -32.21 -2.27 3.26
C LYS A 297 -32.95 -3.27 2.37
N HIS A 298 -32.54 -3.40 1.10
CA HIS A 298 -33.18 -4.26 0.10
C HIS A 298 -32.15 -5.09 -0.69
N LEU A 299 -30.97 -5.30 -0.09
CA LEU A 299 -29.92 -6.11 -0.68
C LEU A 299 -30.36 -7.58 -0.77
N THR A 300 -30.16 -8.17 -1.94
CA THR A 300 -30.44 -9.55 -2.28
C THR A 300 -29.20 -10.17 -2.91
N TYR A 301 -29.24 -11.48 -3.14
CA TYR A 301 -28.18 -12.14 -3.89
C TYR A 301 -28.02 -11.59 -5.32
N GLU A 302 -29.12 -11.17 -5.95
CA GLU A 302 -29.13 -10.74 -7.35
C GLU A 302 -28.50 -9.35 -7.53
N ASN A 303 -28.68 -8.45 -6.55
CA ASN A 303 -28.20 -7.06 -6.60
C ASN A 303 -26.95 -6.77 -5.76
N VAL A 304 -26.35 -7.77 -5.10
CA VAL A 304 -25.16 -7.57 -4.25
C VAL A 304 -23.99 -6.93 -5.00
N HIS A 305 -23.91 -7.11 -6.32
CA HIS A 305 -22.90 -6.49 -7.16
C HIS A 305 -23.01 -4.95 -7.24
N GLU A 306 -24.19 -4.38 -6.97
CA GLU A 306 -24.43 -2.93 -7.01
C GLU A 306 -23.61 -2.17 -5.95
N ILE A 307 -23.19 -2.82 -4.86
CA ILE A 307 -22.33 -2.18 -3.84
C ILE A 307 -20.96 -1.77 -4.43
N PHE A 308 -20.54 -2.41 -5.52
CA PHE A 308 -19.30 -2.08 -6.24
C PHE A 308 -19.48 -0.99 -7.29
N GLN A 309 -20.70 -0.51 -7.52
CA GLN A 309 -20.95 0.57 -8.47
C GLN A 309 -20.70 1.95 -7.85
N ARG A 310 -20.36 2.91 -8.70
CA ARG A 310 -20.16 4.33 -8.37
C ARG A 310 -20.74 5.19 -9.47
N THR A 311 -21.09 6.42 -9.10
CA THR A 311 -21.43 7.49 -10.04
C THR A 311 -20.33 8.54 -9.96
N ASP A 312 -19.62 8.77 -11.07
CA ASP A 312 -18.56 9.78 -11.12
C ASP A 312 -19.11 11.21 -11.14
N CYS A 313 -18.22 12.20 -11.07
CA CYS A 313 -18.61 13.62 -11.08
C CYS A 313 -19.28 14.09 -12.38
N SER A 314 -19.24 13.30 -13.46
CA SER A 314 -20.00 13.55 -14.70
C SER A 314 -21.38 12.91 -14.71
N GLY A 315 -21.72 12.12 -13.67
CA GLY A 315 -22.96 11.36 -13.58
C GLY A 315 -22.90 9.98 -14.24
N LYS A 316 -21.72 9.53 -14.68
CA LYS A 316 -21.56 8.22 -15.32
C LYS A 316 -21.39 7.14 -14.26
N VAL A 317 -22.14 6.05 -14.43
CA VAL A 317 -22.04 4.86 -13.58
C VAL A 317 -20.91 3.95 -14.05
N TYR A 318 -20.12 3.42 -13.11
CA TYR A 318 -19.03 2.48 -13.38
C TYR A 318 -18.83 1.51 -12.21
N GLU A 319 -18.13 0.39 -12.46
CA GLU A 319 -17.70 -0.54 -11.41
C GLU A 319 -16.36 -0.11 -10.81
N ALA A 320 -16.30 0.04 -9.48
CA ALA A 320 -15.11 0.37 -8.73
C ALA A 320 -14.12 -0.79 -8.75
N THR A 321 -12.95 -0.54 -9.34
CA THR A 321 -11.86 -1.53 -9.46
C THR A 321 -10.52 -0.99 -8.98
N ASN A 322 -10.42 0.31 -8.70
CA ASN A 322 -9.15 0.97 -8.39
C ASN A 322 -8.65 0.58 -6.99
N ILE A 323 -7.35 0.29 -6.88
CA ILE A 323 -6.74 -0.07 -5.59
C ILE A 323 -6.79 1.10 -4.60
N MET A 324 -6.83 2.35 -5.07
CA MET A 324 -6.83 3.55 -4.23
C MET A 324 -8.25 3.98 -3.75
N ASP A 325 -9.23 3.09 -3.79
CA ASP A 325 -10.58 3.29 -3.22
C ASP A 325 -10.65 2.69 -1.80
N TYR A 326 -11.53 3.21 -0.94
CA TYR A 326 -11.83 2.76 0.42
C TYR A 326 -13.21 2.14 0.58
N ALA A 327 -14.11 2.37 -0.36
CA ALA A 327 -15.42 1.75 -0.34
C ALA A 327 -15.35 0.33 -0.96
N TYR A 328 -16.48 -0.40 -0.95
CA TYR A 328 -16.57 -1.72 -1.60
C TYR A 328 -16.07 -1.66 -3.04
N CYS A 329 -14.93 -2.28 -3.30
CA CYS A 329 -14.19 -2.14 -4.55
C CYS A 329 -13.58 -3.49 -4.92
N TYR A 330 -13.50 -3.79 -6.22
CA TYR A 330 -12.78 -4.99 -6.66
C TYR A 330 -11.26 -4.88 -6.46
N SER A 331 -10.72 -3.67 -6.25
CA SER A 331 -9.35 -3.36 -5.81
C SER A 331 -8.26 -4.18 -6.50
N TYR A 332 -8.19 -4.10 -7.83
CA TYR A 332 -7.14 -4.75 -8.62
C TYR A 332 -6.49 -3.86 -9.68
N ALA A 333 -7.03 -2.67 -9.92
CA ALA A 333 -6.67 -1.85 -11.05
C ALA A 333 -5.87 -0.61 -10.65
N PHE A 334 -4.90 -0.27 -11.49
CA PHE A 334 -4.33 1.06 -11.62
C PHE A 334 -4.61 1.61 -13.02
N THR A 335 -4.66 2.94 -13.15
CA THR A 335 -4.84 3.64 -14.43
C THR A 335 -3.50 4.07 -15.06
N PRO A 336 -3.47 4.38 -16.37
CA PRO A 336 -2.30 4.98 -17.02
C PRO A 336 -1.74 6.24 -16.31
N ASN A 337 -2.58 7.17 -15.84
CA ASN A 337 -2.07 8.36 -15.14
C ASN A 337 -1.52 8.01 -13.76
N GLN A 338 -2.11 7.05 -13.05
CA GLN A 338 -1.56 6.54 -11.79
C GLN A 338 -0.17 5.91 -12.01
N GLN A 339 0.00 5.10 -13.07
CA GLN A 339 1.32 4.62 -13.49
C GLN A 339 2.27 5.79 -13.73
N TYR A 340 1.90 6.73 -14.61
CA TYR A 340 2.73 7.89 -14.93
C TYR A 340 3.18 8.63 -13.66
N ARG A 341 2.25 8.89 -12.73
CA ARG A 341 2.50 9.58 -11.46
C ARG A 341 3.50 8.83 -10.58
N MET A 342 3.31 7.52 -10.38
CA MET A 342 4.28 6.70 -9.64
C MET A 342 5.67 6.74 -10.29
N ARG A 343 5.74 6.74 -11.63
CA ARG A 343 7.01 6.89 -12.36
C ARG A 343 7.67 8.24 -12.08
N GLN A 344 6.92 9.33 -12.01
CA GLN A 344 7.47 10.64 -11.67
C GLN A 344 8.07 10.65 -10.24
N VAL A 345 7.44 9.96 -9.29
CA VAL A 345 8.00 9.78 -7.94
C VAL A 345 9.32 9.00 -8.00
N LEU A 346 9.34 7.85 -8.69
CA LEU A 346 10.55 7.04 -8.82
C LEU A 346 11.72 7.83 -9.43
N TYR A 347 11.44 8.66 -10.44
CA TYR A 347 12.47 9.43 -11.14
C TYR A 347 13.03 10.60 -10.34
N TYR A 348 12.20 11.28 -9.55
CA TYR A 348 12.53 12.63 -9.06
C TYR A 348 12.36 12.81 -7.55
N SER A 349 11.60 11.96 -6.87
CA SER A 349 11.43 12.07 -5.43
C SER A 349 12.69 11.58 -4.70
N PRO A 350 13.21 12.36 -3.73
CA PRO A 350 14.25 11.91 -2.82
C PRO A 350 13.69 10.87 -1.85
N LEU A 351 14.57 10.12 -1.17
CA LEU A 351 14.18 9.15 -0.13
C LEU A 351 13.26 8.04 -0.63
N ILE A 352 13.41 7.68 -1.90
CA ILE A 352 12.73 6.56 -2.56
C ILE A 352 13.80 5.69 -3.23
N PRO A 353 13.79 4.36 -3.07
CA PRO A 353 14.81 3.49 -3.65
C PRO A 353 14.85 3.53 -5.18
N GLY A 354 16.01 3.13 -5.70
CA GLY A 354 16.22 2.96 -7.13
C GLY A 354 16.83 4.19 -7.84
N PRO A 355 17.19 4.02 -9.11
CA PRO A 355 17.94 5.02 -9.85
C PRO A 355 17.05 6.23 -10.19
N LYS A 356 17.65 7.43 -10.25
CA LYS A 356 16.95 8.71 -10.51
C LYS A 356 17.29 9.25 -11.90
N LYS A 357 16.34 9.94 -12.55
CA LYS A 357 16.66 10.69 -13.76
C LYS A 357 17.54 11.88 -13.34
N THR A 358 18.73 11.98 -13.92
CA THR A 358 19.77 12.95 -13.51
C THR A 358 19.20 14.36 -13.42
N THR A 359 19.22 14.94 -12.22
CA THR A 359 19.14 16.39 -12.05
C THR A 359 20.57 16.91 -11.98
N ASN A 360 20.94 17.82 -12.88
CA ASN A 360 22.26 18.44 -12.95
C ASN A 360 22.52 19.37 -11.75
N THR A 361 22.55 18.82 -10.53
CA THR A 361 22.79 19.58 -9.31
C THR A 361 24.02 19.02 -8.60
N ARG A 362 25.05 19.86 -8.48
CA ARG A 362 26.27 19.61 -7.70
C ARG A 362 26.04 19.69 -6.18
N SER A 363 24.78 19.75 -5.73
CA SER A 363 24.45 19.82 -4.31
C SER A 363 24.82 18.53 -3.60
N ILE A 364 25.19 18.66 -2.33
CA ILE A 364 25.47 17.56 -1.40
C ILE A 364 24.28 17.51 -0.43
N ALA A 365 23.93 16.32 0.06
CA ALA A 365 22.91 16.20 1.10
C ALA A 365 23.35 17.00 2.35
N PRO A 366 22.46 17.75 3.02
CA PRO A 366 22.83 18.49 4.22
C PRO A 366 23.39 17.56 5.31
N ASP A 367 24.41 17.98 6.05
CA ASP A 367 24.94 17.21 7.18
C ASP A 367 24.24 17.59 8.50
N LYS A 368 22.91 17.48 8.49
CA LYS A 368 22.05 17.72 9.67
C LYS A 368 20.68 17.08 9.47
N VAL A 369 20.00 16.82 10.57
CA VAL A 369 18.56 16.52 10.57
C VAL A 369 17.81 17.72 9.98
N LEU A 370 16.85 17.45 9.10
CA LEU A 370 16.02 18.46 8.46
C LEU A 370 14.63 18.47 9.10
N ASP A 371 14.05 19.67 9.19
CA ASP A 371 12.64 19.85 9.51
C ASP A 371 11.82 19.59 8.24
N LEU A 372 11.38 18.35 8.06
CA LEU A 372 10.66 17.90 6.89
C LEU A 372 9.16 17.84 7.19
N PRO A 373 8.28 18.27 6.27
CA PRO A 373 6.84 18.12 6.46
C PRO A 373 6.47 16.64 6.50
N ILE A 374 5.61 16.26 7.43
CA ILE A 374 5.11 14.88 7.55
C ILE A 374 3.69 14.86 7.01
N ARG A 375 3.47 14.11 5.93
CA ARG A 375 2.13 13.84 5.39
C ARG A 375 1.89 12.34 5.37
N ILE A 376 0.83 11.93 6.04
CA ILE A 376 0.38 10.53 6.14
C ILE A 376 -0.97 10.38 5.43
N SER A 377 -1.20 9.21 4.84
CA SER A 377 -2.50 8.75 4.35
C SER A 377 -2.87 7.49 5.11
N LYS A 378 -4.13 7.36 5.53
CA LYS A 378 -4.60 6.26 6.38
C LYS A 378 -5.74 5.55 5.68
N CYS A 379 -5.67 4.23 5.59
CA CYS A 379 -6.75 3.36 5.13
C CYS A 379 -7.63 2.92 6.30
N PRO A 380 -8.77 3.59 6.54
CA PRO A 380 -9.77 3.11 7.48
C PRO A 380 -10.55 1.95 6.85
N ARG A 381 -11.10 1.11 7.71
CA ARG A 381 -12.07 0.08 7.37
C ARG A 381 -13.46 0.66 7.14
#